data_AF-A0A6J4XF31-F1
#
_entry.id   AF-A0A6J4XF31-F1
#
_cell.length_a   1.000
_cell.length_b   1.000
_cell.length_c   1.000
_cell.angle_alpha   90.00
_cell.angle_beta   90.00
_cell.angle_gamma   90.00
#
_symmetry.space_group_name_H-M   'P 1'
#
loop_
_entity.id
_entity.type
_entity.pdbx_description
1 polymer ?
#
loop_
_entity_poly.entity_id
_entity_poly.type
_entity_poly.pdbx_seq_one_letter_code
_entity_poly.pdbx_strand_id
1 'polypeptide(L)'
;MMKKFAIIALIALIHFGSSVLIVATSMSVATAMNPVPAEPTFGLRMLVATTRILYFPIISLPLYSRQWFPGNWIYGPILVNSFIWAAGIYLLFMLGKKIREKNRNGK
;
A
#
# COMPACT_ATOMS: atom_id res chain seq x y z
N MET A 1 -15.69 -15.40 -14.54
CA MET A 1 -14.34 -15.33 -13.94
C MET A 1 -13.60 -14.05 -14.28
N MET A 2 -13.52 -13.68 -15.57
CA MET A 2 -12.76 -12.51 -16.04
C MET A 2 -13.04 -11.20 -15.29
N LYS A 3 -14.31 -10.88 -14.99
CA LYS A 3 -14.67 -9.66 -14.25
C LYS A 3 -14.06 -9.59 -12.83
N LYS A 4 -13.94 -10.71 -12.13
CA LYS A 4 -13.36 -10.76 -10.78
C LYS A 4 -11.84 -10.54 -10.83
N PHE A 5 -11.18 -11.19 -11.79
CA PHE A 5 -9.76 -10.97 -12.04
C PHE A 5 -9.47 -9.53 -12.44
N ALA A 6 -10.30 -8.92 -13.29
CA ALA A 6 -10.15 -7.52 -13.68
C ALA A 6 -10.25 -6.56 -12.47
N ILE A 7 -11.19 -6.80 -11.54
CA ILE A 7 -11.31 -6.00 -10.31
C ILE A 7 -10.06 -6.13 -9.44
N ILE A 8 -9.58 -7.36 -9.22
CA ILE A 8 -8.36 -7.60 -8.42
C ILE A 8 -7.15 -6.92 -9.08
N ALA A 9 -6.99 -7.08 -10.40
CA ALA A 9 -5.90 -6.45 -11.15
C ALA A 9 -5.97 -4.92 -11.08
N LEU A 10 -7.17 -4.33 -11.16
CA LEU A 10 -7.35 -2.89 -11.05
C LEU A 10 -6.98 -2.38 -9.65
N ILE A 11 -7.43 -3.05 -8.59
CA ILE A 11 -7.06 -2.68 -7.21
C ILE A 11 -5.56 -2.80 -7.01
N ALA A 12 -4.94 -3.88 -7.50
CA ALA A 12 -3.49 -4.07 -7.43
C ALA A 12 -2.74 -2.97 -8.18
N LEU A 13 -3.21 -2.57 -9.37
CA LEU A 13 -2.57 -1.52 -10.16
C LEU A 13 -2.65 -0.14 -9.47
N ILE A 14 -3.81 0.20 -8.91
CA ILE A 14 -4.00 1.45 -8.14
C ILE A 14 -3.08 1.47 -6.91
N HIS A 15 -3.04 0.36 -6.17
CA HIS A 15 -2.19 0.23 -5.00
C HIS A 15 -0.69 0.32 -5.37
N PHE A 16 -0.28 -0.37 -6.44
CA PHE A 16 1.09 -0.34 -6.96
C PHE A 16 1.49 1.07 -7.37
N GLY A 17 0.67 1.76 -8.17
CA GLY A 17 0.91 3.15 -8.59
C GLY A 17 1.03 4.10 -7.39
N SER A 18 0.15 3.96 -6.39
CA SER A 18 0.18 4.76 -5.17
C SER A 18 1.47 4.52 -4.36
N SER A 19 1.90 3.26 -4.28
CA SER A 19 3.15 2.87 -3.60
C SER A 19 4.39 3.43 -4.31
N VAL A 20 4.42 3.38 -5.64
CA VAL A 20 5.50 3.99 -6.45
C VAL A 20 5.54 5.51 -6.27
N LEU A 21 4.37 6.17 -6.23
CA LEU A 21 4.28 7.61 -6.00
C LEU A 21 4.81 8.01 -4.63
N ILE A 22 4.57 7.19 -3.61
CA ILE A 22 5.12 7.39 -2.26
C ILE A 22 6.65 7.31 -2.27
N VAL A 23 7.26 6.37 -3.00
CA VAL A 23 8.74 6.34 -3.17
C VAL A 23 9.25 7.68 -3.68
N ALA A 24 8.67 8.17 -4.79
CA ALA A 24 9.10 9.42 -5.41
C ALA A 24 8.91 10.62 -4.48
N THR A 25 7.76 10.70 -3.81
CA THR A 25 7.44 11.76 -2.84
C THR A 25 8.40 11.73 -1.66
N SER A 26 8.67 10.56 -1.07
CA SER A 26 9.62 10.42 0.03
C SER A 26 11.04 10.84 -0.34
N MET A 27 11.50 10.52 -1.56
CA MET A 27 12.80 10.96 -2.05
C MET A 27 12.86 12.48 -2.25
N SER A 28 11.81 13.07 -2.80
CA SER A 28 11.71 14.52 -2.98
C SER A 28 11.71 15.26 -1.63
N VAL A 29 10.94 14.77 -0.65
CA VAL A 29 10.87 15.35 0.70
C VAL A 29 12.20 15.22 1.43
N ALA A 30 12.86 14.07 1.33
CA ALA A 30 14.20 13.86 1.91
C ALA A 30 15.24 14.83 1.35
N THR A 31 15.14 15.18 0.06
CA THR A 31 16.04 16.15 -0.58
C THR A 31 15.72 17.59 -0.17
N ALA A 32 14.43 17.93 -0.06
CA ALA A 32 13.97 19.26 0.30
C ALA A 32 14.17 19.61 1.79
N MET A 33 14.14 18.61 2.67
CA MET A 33 14.28 18.79 4.13
C MET A 33 15.73 18.61 4.59
N ASN A 34 16.67 19.31 3.96
CA ASN A 34 18.09 19.29 4.35
C ASN A 34 18.58 20.72 4.68
N PRO A 35 18.92 21.05 5.95
CA PRO A 35 19.01 20.13 7.10
C PRO A 35 17.64 19.66 7.59
N VAL A 36 17.62 18.46 8.19
CA VAL A 36 16.41 17.82 8.70
C VAL A 36 15.82 18.67 9.84
N PRO A 37 14.54 19.08 9.76
CA PRO A 37 13.89 19.81 10.84
C PRO A 37 13.90 19.03 12.15
N ALA A 38 14.05 19.73 13.29
CA ALA A 38 14.04 19.10 14.61
C ALA A 38 12.70 18.39 14.92
N GLU A 39 11.59 18.94 14.42
CA GLU A 39 10.26 18.37 14.61
C GLU A 39 9.60 17.98 13.27
N PRO A 40 8.99 16.78 13.17
CA PRO A 40 8.30 16.37 11.96
C PRO A 40 7.05 17.24 11.72
N THR A 41 7.01 17.88 10.55
CA THR A 41 5.82 18.61 10.08
C THR A 41 4.61 17.66 9.95
N PHE A 42 3.39 18.21 9.99
CA PHE A 42 2.17 17.43 9.79
C PHE A 42 2.19 16.63 8.48
N GLY A 43 2.67 17.24 7.39
CA GLY A 43 2.81 16.57 6.09
C GLY A 43 3.77 15.38 6.14
N LEU A 44 4.90 15.50 6.84
CA LEU A 44 5.85 14.38 7.01
C LEU A 44 5.23 13.25 7.84
N ARG A 45 4.46 13.58 8.89
CA ARG A 45 3.73 12.58 9.70
C ARG A 45 2.70 11.82 8.86
N MET A 46 1.94 12.53 8.02
CA MET A 46 1.00 11.91 7.09
C MET A 46 1.72 11.02 6.08
N LEU A 47 2.82 11.49 5.49
CA LEU A 47 3.61 10.70 4.54
C LEU A 47 4.10 9.38 5.17
N VAL A 48 4.61 9.43 6.40
CA VAL A 48 5.05 8.24 7.14
C VAL A 48 3.87 7.30 7.40
N ALA A 49 2.72 7.83 7.84
CA ALA A 49 1.52 7.02 8.10
C ALA A 49 1.02 6.33 6.82
N THR A 50 0.92 7.06 5.71
CA THR A 50 0.51 6.51 4.41
C THR A 50 1.50 5.45 3.91
N THR A 51 2.80 5.70 4.05
CA THR A 51 3.84 4.73 3.70
C THR A 51 3.65 3.44 4.48
N ARG A 52 3.42 3.52 5.80
CA ARG A 52 3.18 2.33 6.65
C ARG A 52 1.97 1.53 6.20
N ILE A 53 0.88 2.19 5.84
CA ILE A 53 -0.34 1.51 5.39
C ILE A 53 -0.10 0.81 4.05
N LEU A 54 0.46 1.52 3.08
CA LEU A 54 0.67 0.99 1.72
C LEU A 54 1.70 -0.13 1.69
N TYR A 55 2.68 -0.12 2.60
CA TYR A 55 3.78 -1.07 2.58
C TYR A 55 3.53 -2.28 3.49
N PHE A 56 2.59 -2.17 4.44
CA PHE A 56 2.04 -3.34 5.12
C PHE A 56 1.33 -4.27 4.11
N PRO A 57 1.34 -5.61 4.30
CA PRO A 57 2.05 -6.37 5.33
C PRO A 57 3.48 -6.76 4.98
N ILE A 58 3.85 -6.83 3.70
CA ILE A 58 5.12 -7.44 3.27
C ILE A 58 6.30 -6.54 3.58
N ILE A 59 6.15 -5.25 3.30
CA ILE A 59 7.20 -4.25 3.40
C ILE A 59 7.04 -3.54 4.73
N SER A 60 7.33 -4.23 5.82
CA SER A 60 7.47 -3.53 7.11
C SER A 60 8.81 -2.76 7.12
N LEU A 61 8.82 -1.58 7.74
CA LEU A 61 10.00 -0.69 7.83
C LEU A 61 11.34 -1.37 8.20
N PRO A 62 11.41 -2.46 8.99
CA PRO A 62 12.67 -3.18 9.25
C PRO A 62 13.23 -3.94 8.03
N LEU A 63 12.36 -4.38 7.11
CA LEU A 63 12.75 -5.03 5.84
C LEU A 63 13.13 -4.00 4.76
N TYR A 64 12.85 -2.71 5.00
CA TYR A 64 13.07 -1.59 4.09
C TYR A 64 14.48 -0.98 4.24
N SER A 65 15.50 -1.80 4.48
CA SER A 65 16.86 -1.32 4.33
C SER A 65 17.17 -1.21 2.83
N ARG A 66 17.51 -0.01 2.34
CA ARG A 66 18.04 0.18 0.97
C ARG A 66 19.29 -0.68 0.69
N GLN A 67 19.94 -1.21 1.72
CA GLN A 67 21.04 -2.17 1.56
C GLN A 67 20.55 -3.52 1.01
N TRP A 68 19.32 -3.92 1.34
CA TRP A 68 18.73 -5.19 0.88
C TRP A 68 18.06 -5.05 -0.49
N PHE A 69 17.61 -3.84 -0.85
CA PHE A 69 16.95 -3.56 -2.13
C PHE A 69 17.61 -2.36 -2.84
N PRO A 70 18.81 -2.55 -3.41
CA PRO A 70 19.51 -1.49 -4.13
C PRO A 70 18.74 -1.07 -5.39
N GLY A 71 18.63 0.24 -5.60
CA GLY A 71 17.99 0.83 -6.79
C GLY A 71 16.52 0.44 -6.93
N ASN A 72 16.16 -0.09 -8.11
CA ASN A 72 14.78 -0.35 -8.51
C ASN A 72 14.22 -1.71 -8.03
N TRP A 73 15.00 -2.48 -7.26
CA TRP A 73 14.58 -3.81 -6.79
C TRP A 73 13.41 -3.77 -5.83
N ILE A 74 13.17 -2.61 -5.23
CA ILE A 74 12.02 -2.31 -4.38
C ILE A 74 10.66 -2.54 -5.07
N TYR A 75 10.57 -2.43 -6.40
CA TYR A 75 9.31 -2.61 -7.12
C TYR A 75 8.80 -4.04 -7.10
N GLY A 76 9.67 -5.04 -6.95
CA GLY A 76 9.29 -6.44 -6.83
C GLY A 76 8.41 -6.70 -5.59
N PRO A 77 8.90 -6.41 -4.37
CA PRO A 77 8.11 -6.50 -3.15
C PRO A 77 6.84 -5.64 -3.19
N ILE A 78 6.89 -4.43 -3.77
CA ILE A 78 5.71 -3.56 -3.90
C ILE A 78 4.64 -4.23 -4.76
N LEU A 79 5.03 -4.88 -5.85
CA LEU A 79 4.10 -5.61 -6.72
C LEU A 79 3.41 -6.74 -5.96
N VAL A 80 4.17 -7.57 -5.23
CA VAL A 80 3.60 -8.65 -4.42
C VAL A 80 2.66 -8.09 -3.35
N ASN A 81 3.08 -7.01 -2.66
CA ASN A 81 2.27 -6.36 -1.62
C ASN A 81 0.94 -5.85 -2.18
N SER A 82 0.96 -5.32 -3.40
CA SER A 82 -0.23 -4.82 -4.09
C SER A 82 -1.23 -5.92 -4.42
N PHE A 83 -0.76 -7.12 -4.80
CA PHE A 83 -1.62 -8.28 -4.98
C PHE A 83 -2.22 -8.79 -3.67
N ILE A 84 -1.46 -8.75 -2.56
CA ILE A 84 -1.99 -9.10 -1.24
C ILE A 84 -3.10 -8.13 -0.83
N TRP A 85 -2.88 -6.82 -0.99
CA TRP A 85 -3.91 -5.81 -0.72
C TRP A 85 -5.15 -6.01 -1.58
N ALA A 86 -4.98 -6.26 -2.88
CA ALA A 86 -6.10 -6.51 -3.77
C ALA A 86 -6.90 -7.75 -3.37
N ALA A 87 -6.22 -8.84 -3.01
CA ALA A 87 -6.87 -10.04 -2.49
C ALA A 87 -7.60 -9.76 -1.16
N GLY A 88 -6.95 -9.05 -0.22
CA GLY A 88 -7.52 -8.70 1.07
C GLY A 88 -8.77 -7.84 0.95
N ILE A 89 -8.72 -6.77 0.16
CA ILE A 89 -9.87 -5.88 -0.11
C ILE A 89 -11.01 -6.68 -0.76
N TYR A 90 -10.69 -7.51 -1.75
CA TYR A 90 -11.69 -8.33 -2.43
C TYR A 90 -12.35 -9.34 -1.47
N LEU A 91 -11.58 -9.97 -0.58
CA LEU A 91 -12.10 -10.87 0.46
C LEU A 91 -13.00 -10.12 1.45
N LEU A 92 -12.59 -8.95 1.93
CA LEU A 92 -13.41 -8.11 2.81
C LEU A 92 -14.73 -7.70 2.15
N PHE A 93 -14.69 -7.34 0.87
CA PHE A 93 -15.90 -7.04 0.09
C PHE A 93 -16.84 -8.25 0.02
N MET A 94 -16.29 -9.45 -0.25
CA MET A 94 -17.07 -10.69 -0.29
C MET A 94 -17.68 -11.04 1.07
N LEU A 95 -16.93 -10.85 2.17
CA LEU A 95 -17.42 -11.06 3.54
C LEU A 95 -18.55 -10.07 3.89
N GLY A 96 -18.36 -8.78 3.58
CA GLY A 96 -19.39 -7.75 3.80
C GLY A 96 -20.66 -8.05 3.01
N LYS A 97 -20.52 -8.49 1.76
CA LYS A 97 -21.65 -8.95 0.95
C LYS A 97 -22.37 -10.13 1.60
N LYS A 98 -21.63 -11.14 2.08
CA LYS A 98 -22.19 -12.33 2.74
C LYS A 98 -22.94 -11.98 4.03
N ILE A 99 -22.38 -11.09 4.86
CA ILE A 99 -23.04 -10.60 6.09
C ILE A 99 -24.34 -9.87 5.75
N ARG A 100 -24.32 -9.00 4.74
CA ARG A 100 -25.49 -8.27 4.28
C ARG A 100 -26.60 -9.20 3.79
N GLU A 101 -26.25 -10.24 3.03
CA GLU A 101 -27.21 -11.24 2.55
C GLU A 101 -27.80 -12.05 3.70
N LYS A 102 -26.98 -12.46 4.68
CA LYS A 102 -27.46 -13.16 5.89
C LYS A 102 -28.48 -12.31 6.65
N ASN A 103 -28.15 -11.04 6.93
CA ASN A 103 -29.05 -10.12 7.64
C ASN A 103 -30.35 -9.86 6.88
N ARG A 104 -30.30 -9.79 5.54
CA ARG A 104 -31.49 -9.59 4.70
C ARG A 104 -32.42 -10.82 4.68
N ASN A 105 -31.88 -12.02 4.85
CA ASN A 105 -32.63 -13.27 4.83
C ASN A 105 -33.17 -13.69 6.22
N GLY A 106 -33.10 -12.80 7.22
CA GLY A 106 -33.75 -13.00 8.53
C GLY A 106 -33.17 -14.11 9.40
N LYS A 107 -31.88 -14.49 9.20
CA LYS A 107 -31.16 -15.45 10.05
C LYS A 107 -30.07 -14.82 10.89
#